data_AF-A0A524NCE8-F1
#
_entry.id   AF-A0A524NCE8-F1
#
_cell.length_a   1.000
_cell.length_b   1.000
_cell.length_c   1.000
_cell.angle_alpha   90.00
_cell.angle_beta   90.00
_cell.angle_gamma   90.00
#
_symmetry.space_group_name_H-M   'P 1'
#
loop_
_entity.id
_entity.type
_entity.pdbx_description
1 polymer ?
#
loop_
_entity_poly.entity_id
_entity_poly.type
_entity_poly.pdbx_seq_one_letter_code
_entity_poly.pdbx_strand_id
1 'polypeptide(L)'
;MKKTVLGVWLAVVCVATVPVSAAVPGPHAVTQSAANVSVWDSSIPADVLTGILPIGGAGQVNGDFVVATENGVQIGIRAQRRFSQSVDPLPNVKRGHERIYIADSGTSDPFGAATWNIDVHLDLTGASGGAAATTLADYDFELRMDVAGKMEVVDLGTLGPIPPNTVLFQTSQNPVLNDPAFDPDADAVYRFELRLKPRSFAGPTMKTRMDVQVVRS
;
A
#
# COMPACT_ATOMS: atom_id res chain seq x y z
N MET A 1 -34.31 51.04 -64.87
CA MET A 1 -34.43 50.71 -63.43
C MET A 1 -34.10 49.23 -63.24
N LYS A 2 -32.90 48.89 -62.76
CA LYS A 2 -32.53 47.53 -62.35
C LYS A 2 -31.91 47.64 -60.95
N LYS A 3 -32.58 47.12 -59.94
CA LYS A 3 -32.09 47.06 -58.55
C LYS A 3 -31.38 45.73 -58.38
N THR A 4 -30.07 45.76 -58.15
CA THR A 4 -29.27 44.58 -57.81
C THR A 4 -29.22 44.46 -56.29
N VAL A 5 -29.79 43.38 -55.75
CA VAL A 5 -29.78 43.07 -54.32
C VAL A 5 -28.50 42.31 -54.00
N LEU A 6 -27.66 42.88 -53.14
CA LEU A 6 -26.42 42.29 -52.66
C LEU A 6 -26.74 41.43 -51.42
N GLY A 7 -26.77 40.10 -51.58
CA GLY A 7 -26.97 39.16 -50.49
C GLY A 7 -25.68 38.97 -49.70
N VAL A 8 -25.68 39.37 -48.42
CA VAL A 8 -24.59 39.09 -47.48
C VAL A 8 -24.83 37.69 -46.90
N TRP A 9 -23.93 36.76 -47.20
CA TRP A 9 -23.92 35.42 -46.60
C TRP A 9 -23.17 35.46 -45.28
N LEU A 10 -23.87 35.16 -44.18
CA LEU A 10 -23.30 35.04 -42.84
C LEU A 10 -22.74 33.62 -42.68
N ALA A 11 -21.42 33.47 -42.67
CA ALA A 11 -20.77 32.19 -42.38
C ALA A 11 -20.74 31.96 -40.87
N VAL A 12 -21.49 30.97 -40.38
CA VAL A 12 -21.42 30.50 -38.99
C VAL A 12 -20.18 29.63 -38.84
N VAL A 13 -19.19 30.14 -38.10
CA VAL A 13 -17.99 29.37 -37.74
C VAL A 13 -18.30 28.54 -36.51
N CYS A 14 -18.54 27.24 -36.69
CA CYS A 14 -18.54 26.28 -35.58
C CYS A 14 -17.11 26.07 -35.09
N VAL A 15 -16.79 26.61 -33.91
CA VAL A 15 -15.56 26.29 -33.19
C VAL A 15 -15.76 24.93 -32.53
N ALA A 16 -15.22 23.87 -33.15
CA ALA A 16 -15.17 22.56 -32.52
C ALA A 16 -14.15 22.61 -31.38
N THR A 17 -14.65 22.53 -30.14
CA THR A 17 -13.79 22.35 -28.96
C THR A 17 -13.24 20.93 -28.97
N VAL A 18 -11.93 20.80 -29.19
CA VAL A 18 -11.24 19.52 -29.04
C VAL A 18 -11.27 19.18 -27.54
N PRO A 19 -11.80 18.03 -27.11
CA PRO A 19 -11.72 17.63 -25.72
C PRO A 19 -10.24 17.50 -25.35
N VAL A 20 -9.80 18.29 -24.37
CA VAL A 20 -8.50 18.10 -23.73
C VAL A 20 -8.56 16.75 -23.03
N SER A 21 -8.01 15.72 -23.67
CA SER A 21 -7.82 14.42 -23.04
C SER A 21 -6.91 14.65 -21.83
N ALA A 22 -7.47 14.55 -20.62
CA ALA A 22 -6.68 14.50 -19.41
C ALA A 22 -5.71 13.32 -19.57
N ALA A 23 -4.41 13.62 -19.57
CA ALA A 23 -3.38 12.60 -19.66
C ALA A 23 -3.61 11.58 -18.54
N VAL A 24 -3.92 10.34 -18.91
CA VAL A 24 -3.94 9.22 -17.98
C VAL A 24 -2.51 9.09 -17.45
N PRO A 25 -2.28 9.22 -16.13
CA PRO A 25 -0.95 9.03 -15.57
C PRO A 25 -0.43 7.65 -15.98
N GLY A 26 0.76 7.62 -16.59
CA GLY A 26 1.43 6.37 -16.94
C GLY A 26 1.79 5.57 -15.67
N PRO A 27 2.07 4.26 -15.80
CA PRO A 27 2.45 3.42 -14.65
C PRO A 27 3.63 4.05 -13.89
N HIS A 28 3.40 4.37 -12.62
CA HIS A 28 4.27 5.18 -11.78
C HIS A 28 5.58 4.45 -11.44
N ALA A 29 6.69 5.20 -11.46
CA ALA A 29 8.02 4.69 -11.18
C ALA A 29 8.15 4.23 -9.72
N VAL A 30 8.16 2.92 -9.54
CA VAL A 30 8.44 2.26 -8.27
C VAL A 30 9.92 2.45 -7.92
N THR A 31 10.22 3.45 -7.09
CA THR A 31 11.58 3.64 -6.53
C THR A 31 11.75 2.70 -5.34
N GLN A 32 11.98 1.42 -5.62
CA GLN A 32 12.24 0.43 -4.59
C GLN A 32 13.70 0.43 -4.15
N SER A 33 13.96 1.12 -3.05
CA SER A 33 15.14 0.94 -2.20
C SER A 33 14.70 0.37 -0.86
N ALA A 34 15.65 -0.17 -0.09
CA ALA A 34 15.43 -0.32 1.34
C ALA A 34 15.27 1.11 1.84
N ALA A 35 14.03 1.47 2.14
CA ALA A 35 13.68 2.85 2.45
C ALA A 35 13.07 2.89 3.83
N ASN A 36 13.37 3.97 4.53
CA ASN A 36 12.53 4.39 5.62
C ASN A 36 11.20 4.84 5.01
N VAL A 37 10.10 4.45 5.64
CA VAL A 37 8.83 5.11 5.36
C VAL A 37 8.83 6.50 5.99
N SER A 38 7.94 7.38 5.51
CA SER A 38 7.83 8.79 5.92
C SER A 38 7.73 8.92 7.43
N VAL A 39 7.00 8.00 8.06
CA VAL A 39 6.81 7.94 9.50
C VAL A 39 6.72 6.47 9.94
N TRP A 40 7.73 5.98 10.64
CA TRP A 40 7.65 4.71 11.38
C TRP A 40 8.38 4.79 12.68
N ASP A 41 7.60 5.07 13.72
CA ASP A 41 8.14 5.15 15.06
C ASP A 41 7.06 4.80 16.07
N SER A 42 7.34 3.76 16.86
CA SER A 42 6.53 3.43 18.05
C SER A 42 6.54 4.56 19.10
N SER A 43 7.42 5.55 18.97
CA SER A 43 7.46 6.74 19.82
C SER A 43 6.45 7.81 19.40
N ILE A 44 5.82 7.72 18.23
CA ILE A 44 4.76 8.65 17.86
C ILE A 44 3.52 8.24 18.65
N PRO A 45 3.01 9.11 19.51
CA PRO A 45 1.84 8.78 20.30
C PRO A 45 0.66 8.57 19.35
N ALA A 46 -0.13 7.54 19.61
CA ALA A 46 -1.43 7.41 18.97
C ALA A 46 -2.26 8.67 19.29
N ASP A 47 -2.80 9.29 18.25
CA ASP A 47 -3.70 10.43 18.35
C ASP A 47 -4.91 10.16 17.47
N VAL A 48 -5.89 9.51 18.08
CA VAL A 48 -7.16 9.15 17.43
C VAL A 48 -7.91 10.39 16.94
N LEU A 49 -7.74 11.55 17.58
CA LEU A 49 -8.44 12.77 17.19
C LEU A 49 -7.87 13.37 15.91
N THR A 50 -6.56 13.25 15.70
CA THR A 50 -5.90 13.69 14.46
C THR A 50 -5.70 12.58 13.44
N GLY A 51 -6.16 11.36 13.76
CA GLY A 51 -6.16 10.23 12.82
C GLY A 51 -4.81 9.51 12.71
N ILE A 52 -4.01 9.55 13.78
CA ILE A 52 -2.70 8.89 13.87
C ILE A 52 -2.86 7.59 14.66
N LEU A 53 -2.72 6.47 13.96
CA LEU A 53 -2.84 5.10 14.50
C LEU A 53 -1.56 4.31 14.21
N PRO A 54 -0.48 4.51 14.98
CA PRO A 54 0.74 3.73 14.85
C PRO A 54 0.51 2.29 15.36
N ILE A 55 1.47 1.41 15.08
CA ILE A 55 1.45 0.06 15.64
C ILE A 55 1.49 0.12 17.17
N GLY A 56 0.57 -0.61 17.81
CA GLY A 56 0.69 -0.95 19.22
C GLY A 56 1.76 -2.03 19.40
N GLY A 57 2.98 -1.65 19.78
CA GLY A 57 4.04 -2.61 20.12
C GLY A 57 5.41 -1.94 20.25
N ALA A 58 6.16 -2.27 21.32
CA ALA A 58 7.52 -1.80 21.51
C ALA A 58 8.50 -2.60 20.63
N GLY A 59 9.41 -1.91 19.95
CA GLY A 59 10.56 -2.53 19.26
C GLY A 59 10.54 -2.49 17.73
N GLN A 60 9.50 -1.93 17.10
CA GLN A 60 9.40 -1.84 15.64
C GLN A 60 10.40 -0.82 15.08
N VAL A 61 11.37 -1.25 14.26
CA VAL A 61 12.35 -0.33 13.64
C VAL A 61 11.86 0.21 12.30
N ASN A 62 12.22 1.45 11.94
CA ASN A 62 12.02 1.99 10.58
C ASN A 62 13.12 1.49 9.64
N GLY A 63 12.78 1.24 8.38
CA GLY A 63 13.73 0.86 7.34
C GLY A 63 13.33 -0.44 6.62
N ASP A 64 13.99 -0.70 5.51
CA ASP A 64 13.75 -1.88 4.69
C ASP A 64 12.29 -2.07 4.25
N PHE A 65 11.50 -1.01 4.07
CA PHE A 65 10.18 -1.16 3.47
C PHE A 65 10.25 -1.21 1.94
N VAL A 66 9.29 -1.91 1.34
CA VAL A 66 8.94 -1.76 -0.08
C VAL A 66 7.89 -0.66 -0.19
N VAL A 67 8.31 0.53 -0.62
CA VAL A 67 7.48 1.74 -0.59
C VAL A 67 6.96 2.11 -1.99
N ALA A 68 5.70 2.54 -2.06
CA ALA A 68 5.13 3.25 -3.20
C ALA A 68 4.55 4.59 -2.74
N THR A 69 4.81 5.65 -3.51
CA THR A 69 4.36 7.01 -3.21
C THR A 69 3.68 7.61 -4.42
N GLU A 70 2.54 8.28 -4.23
CA GLU A 70 1.79 8.96 -5.29
C GLU A 70 1.04 10.16 -4.72
N ASN A 71 1.20 11.35 -5.31
CA ASN A 71 0.60 12.60 -4.84
C ASN A 71 0.77 12.86 -3.33
N GLY A 72 1.90 12.42 -2.75
CA GLY A 72 2.21 12.56 -1.33
C GLY A 72 1.52 11.54 -0.41
N VAL A 73 0.69 10.65 -0.95
CA VAL A 73 0.27 9.42 -0.28
C VAL A 73 1.41 8.41 -0.34
N GLN A 74 1.66 7.70 0.75
CA GLN A 74 2.67 6.65 0.85
C GLN A 74 2.06 5.35 1.36
N ILE A 75 2.43 4.24 0.74
CA ILE A 75 2.16 2.88 1.25
C ILE A 75 3.48 2.10 1.33
N GLY A 76 3.63 1.28 2.37
CA GLY A 76 4.81 0.48 2.61
C GLY A 76 4.46 -0.91 3.09
N ILE A 77 5.19 -1.92 2.61
CA ILE A 77 5.11 -3.28 3.14
C ILE A 77 6.51 -3.84 3.42
N ARG A 78 6.65 -4.61 4.49
CA ARG A 78 7.92 -5.26 4.88
C ARG A 78 7.65 -6.58 5.59
N ALA A 79 8.60 -7.51 5.54
CA ALA A 79 8.62 -8.66 6.43
C ALA A 79 9.70 -8.49 7.52
N GLN A 80 9.35 -8.83 8.77
CA GLN A 80 10.23 -8.65 9.92
C GLN A 80 10.23 -9.86 10.85
N ARG A 81 11.27 -9.99 11.68
CA ARG A 81 11.33 -11.04 12.70
C ARG A 81 10.31 -10.77 13.81
N ARG A 82 9.69 -11.83 14.33
CA ARG A 82 8.75 -11.80 15.45
C ARG A 82 9.40 -12.39 16.70
N PHE A 83 9.21 -11.74 17.86
CA PHE A 83 9.63 -12.23 19.18
C PHE A 83 11.10 -12.64 19.32
N SER A 84 11.97 -12.11 18.47
CA SER A 84 13.42 -12.29 18.58
C SER A 84 14.00 -11.26 19.57
N GLN A 85 15.22 -11.49 20.08
CA GLN A 85 15.93 -10.51 20.93
C GLN A 85 16.11 -9.15 20.24
N SER A 86 16.02 -9.12 18.90
CA SER A 86 15.93 -7.91 18.09
C SER A 86 14.79 -8.01 17.07
N VAL A 87 13.91 -7.01 17.03
CA VAL A 87 12.81 -6.92 16.06
C VAL A 87 13.33 -6.18 14.82
N ASP A 88 14.21 -6.87 14.11
CA ASP A 88 14.84 -6.36 12.89
C ASP A 88 14.05 -6.77 11.64
N PRO A 89 14.15 -6.00 10.54
CA PRO A 89 13.71 -6.44 9.23
C PRO A 89 14.34 -7.77 8.87
N LEU A 90 13.62 -8.61 8.15
CA LEU A 90 14.23 -9.80 7.59
C LEU A 90 15.30 -9.41 6.57
N PRO A 91 16.41 -10.18 6.48
CA PRO A 91 17.38 -10.00 5.41
C PRO A 91 16.67 -10.13 4.07
N ASN A 92 17.03 -9.29 3.11
CA ASN A 92 16.35 -9.24 1.83
C ASN A 92 17.31 -9.00 0.67
N VAL A 93 16.92 -9.49 -0.51
CA VAL A 93 17.61 -9.24 -1.77
C VAL A 93 16.69 -8.48 -2.72
N LYS A 94 17.28 -7.59 -3.52
CA LYS A 94 16.56 -6.87 -4.57
C LYS A 94 16.54 -7.69 -5.86
N ARG A 95 15.36 -7.91 -6.44
CA ARG A 95 15.17 -8.56 -7.74
C ARG A 95 14.35 -7.65 -8.65
N GLY A 96 15.03 -6.82 -9.44
CA GLY A 96 14.35 -5.80 -10.26
C GLY A 96 13.64 -4.75 -9.40
N HIS A 97 12.33 -4.61 -9.58
CA HIS A 97 11.44 -3.80 -8.73
C HIS A 97 10.66 -4.69 -7.74
N GLU A 98 11.27 -5.75 -7.23
CA GLU A 98 10.70 -6.55 -6.14
C GLU A 98 11.76 -6.78 -5.05
N ARG A 99 11.31 -6.97 -3.81
CA ARG A 99 12.13 -7.40 -2.68
C ARG A 99 11.72 -8.81 -2.29
N ILE A 100 12.74 -9.66 -2.11
CA ILE A 100 12.57 -11.01 -1.58
C ILE A 100 13.18 -11.02 -0.18
N TYR A 101 12.34 -11.10 0.85
CA TYR A 101 12.77 -11.28 2.22
C TYR A 101 13.04 -12.76 2.48
N ILE A 102 14.05 -13.06 3.28
CA ILE A 102 14.40 -14.43 3.66
C ILE A 102 14.00 -14.63 5.12
N ALA A 103 13.12 -15.58 5.36
CA ALA A 103 12.64 -15.97 6.68
C ALA A 103 13.10 -17.39 7.01
N ASP A 104 13.46 -17.62 8.27
CA ASP A 104 13.64 -18.98 8.76
C ASP A 104 12.26 -19.61 8.98
N SER A 105 12.10 -20.87 8.57
CA SER A 105 10.91 -21.65 8.89
C SER A 105 10.76 -21.78 10.41
N GLY A 106 9.53 -21.74 10.92
CA GLY A 106 9.27 -22.00 12.32
C GLY A 106 8.02 -21.33 12.86
N THR A 107 7.55 -21.86 13.98
CA THR A 107 6.45 -21.32 14.78
C THR A 107 6.95 -20.59 16.01
N SER A 108 6.32 -19.46 16.30
CA SER A 108 6.63 -18.55 17.41
C SER A 108 5.73 -18.75 18.62
N ASP A 109 4.61 -19.45 18.46
CA ASP A 109 3.68 -19.78 19.52
C ASP A 109 2.98 -21.14 19.26
N PRO A 110 2.34 -21.75 20.28
CA PRO A 110 1.61 -23.01 20.12
C PRO A 110 0.40 -22.95 19.18
N PHE A 111 0.01 -21.77 18.69
CA PHE A 111 -1.09 -21.58 17.75
C PHE A 111 -0.64 -21.60 16.29
N GLY A 112 0.65 -21.88 16.05
CA GLY A 112 1.20 -22.01 14.70
C GLY A 112 1.58 -20.69 14.06
N ALA A 113 1.71 -19.61 14.83
CA ALA A 113 2.04 -18.32 14.25
C ALA A 113 3.51 -18.27 13.81
N ALA A 114 3.80 -17.81 12.60
CA ALA A 114 5.17 -17.79 12.07
C ALA A 114 6.14 -16.97 12.94
N THR A 115 7.43 -17.30 12.90
CA THR A 115 8.57 -16.56 13.50
C THR A 115 8.81 -15.18 12.88
N TRP A 116 7.98 -14.77 11.92
CA TRP A 116 8.04 -13.49 11.25
C TRP A 116 6.64 -12.89 11.05
N ASN A 117 6.58 -11.58 10.83
CA ASN A 117 5.37 -10.81 10.59
C ASN A 117 5.48 -10.00 9.29
N ILE A 118 4.32 -9.55 8.82
CA ILE A 118 4.14 -8.59 7.74
C ILE A 118 3.77 -7.24 8.35
N ASP A 119 4.56 -6.24 8.05
CA ASP A 119 4.33 -4.86 8.46
C ASP A 119 3.73 -4.07 7.31
N VAL A 120 2.69 -3.30 7.62
CA VAL A 120 2.01 -2.43 6.69
C VAL A 120 2.06 -0.99 7.21
N HIS A 121 2.39 -0.08 6.31
CA HIS A 121 2.41 1.36 6.53
C HIS A 121 1.51 2.06 5.50
N LEU A 122 0.66 2.98 5.96
CA LEU A 122 -0.14 3.89 5.13
C LEU A 122 -0.02 5.31 5.69
N ASP A 123 0.36 6.27 4.87
CA ASP A 123 0.49 7.69 5.23
C ASP A 123 -0.14 8.59 4.17
N LEU A 124 -1.16 9.34 4.59
CA LEU A 124 -1.93 10.31 3.81
C LEU A 124 -1.64 11.75 4.25
N THR A 125 -0.77 11.96 5.24
CA THR A 125 -0.51 13.31 5.82
C THR A 125 0.09 14.28 4.81
N GLY A 126 0.80 13.75 3.80
CA GLY A 126 1.35 14.51 2.68
C GLY A 126 0.44 14.58 1.45
N ALA A 127 -0.78 14.05 1.50
CA ALA A 127 -1.64 13.89 0.33
C ALA A 127 -1.98 15.24 -0.34
N SER A 128 -1.95 15.26 -1.67
CA SER A 128 -2.12 16.45 -2.51
C SER A 128 -2.97 16.15 -3.75
N GLY A 129 -3.35 17.20 -4.49
CA GLY A 129 -4.17 17.08 -5.69
C GLY A 129 -5.54 16.45 -5.37
N GLY A 130 -5.96 15.47 -6.17
CA GLY A 130 -7.22 14.75 -5.97
C GLY A 130 -7.28 13.91 -4.68
N ALA A 131 -6.13 13.64 -4.06
CA ALA A 131 -6.04 12.96 -2.77
C ALA A 131 -5.95 13.93 -1.58
N ALA A 132 -5.92 15.25 -1.81
CA ALA A 132 -5.80 16.23 -0.75
C ALA A 132 -6.97 16.12 0.24
N ALA A 133 -6.66 16.19 1.54
CA ALA A 133 -7.63 16.07 2.64
C ALA A 133 -8.41 14.75 2.69
N THR A 134 -7.92 13.70 2.01
CA THR A 134 -8.48 12.35 2.13
C THR A 134 -8.02 11.65 3.41
N THR A 135 -8.82 10.69 3.84
CA THR A 135 -8.60 9.83 5.00
C THR A 135 -8.63 8.36 4.55
N LEU A 136 -8.29 7.40 5.40
CA LEU A 136 -8.43 5.98 5.05
C LEU A 136 -9.88 5.57 4.79
N ALA A 137 -10.86 6.32 5.30
CA ALA A 137 -12.27 6.13 4.93
C ALA A 137 -12.56 6.51 3.47
N ASP A 138 -11.63 7.11 2.74
CA ASP A 138 -11.77 7.39 1.31
C ASP A 138 -11.19 6.27 0.42
N TYR A 139 -10.66 5.20 1.00
CA TYR A 139 -9.98 4.12 0.28
C TYR A 139 -10.47 2.72 0.66
N ASP A 140 -10.36 1.78 -0.28
CA ASP A 140 -10.24 0.36 -0.01
C ASP A 140 -8.75 0.05 0.17
N PHE A 141 -8.35 -0.63 1.25
CA PHE A 141 -6.96 -1.01 1.47
C PHE A 141 -6.84 -2.49 1.83
N GLU A 142 -6.18 -3.21 0.93
CA GLU A 142 -6.15 -4.68 0.92
C GLU A 142 -4.71 -5.16 1.05
N LEU A 143 -4.51 -6.18 1.88
CA LEU A 143 -3.32 -7.04 1.80
C LEU A 143 -3.70 -8.32 1.08
N ARG A 144 -3.08 -8.57 -0.06
CA ARG A 144 -3.30 -9.78 -0.86
C ARG A 144 -2.12 -10.72 -0.69
N MET A 145 -2.38 -11.99 -0.45
CA MET A 145 -1.36 -13.00 -0.21
C MET A 145 -1.55 -14.16 -1.19
N ASP A 146 -0.49 -14.55 -1.88
CA ASP A 146 -0.44 -15.81 -2.64
C ASP A 146 0.12 -16.91 -1.74
N VAL A 147 -0.75 -17.84 -1.33
CA VAL A 147 -0.40 -19.05 -0.57
C VAL A 147 -0.64 -20.24 -1.47
N ALA A 148 0.43 -20.91 -1.88
CA ALA A 148 0.37 -22.11 -2.70
C ALA A 148 -0.46 -21.93 -4.00
N GLY A 149 -0.39 -20.76 -4.65
CA GLY A 149 -1.12 -20.45 -5.88
C GLY A 149 -2.55 -19.98 -5.66
N LYS A 150 -2.99 -19.80 -4.41
CA LYS A 150 -4.29 -19.21 -4.05
C LYS A 150 -4.09 -17.80 -3.53
N MET A 151 -4.83 -16.87 -4.13
CA MET A 151 -4.85 -15.48 -3.70
C MET A 151 -5.88 -15.27 -2.59
N GLU A 152 -5.40 -15.10 -1.36
CA GLU A 152 -6.20 -14.62 -0.24
C GLU A 152 -6.19 -13.08 -0.20
N VAL A 153 -7.30 -12.49 0.24
CA VAL A 153 -7.45 -11.04 0.35
C VAL A 153 -7.92 -10.70 1.76
N VAL A 154 -7.12 -9.89 2.45
CA VAL A 154 -7.44 -9.36 3.77
C VAL A 154 -7.79 -7.89 3.61
N ASP A 155 -9.02 -7.54 3.96
CA ASP A 155 -9.42 -6.14 4.14
C ASP A 155 -8.85 -5.64 5.46
N LEU A 156 -7.76 -4.87 5.38
CA LEU A 156 -7.09 -4.32 6.54
C LEU A 156 -7.98 -3.32 7.30
N GLY A 157 -9.02 -2.79 6.64
CA GLY A 157 -10.08 -1.96 7.22
C GLY A 157 -10.90 -2.67 8.30
N THR A 158 -10.89 -4.01 8.30
CA THR A 158 -11.70 -4.82 9.21
C THR A 158 -10.93 -5.40 10.40
N LEU A 159 -9.61 -5.23 10.44
CA LEU A 159 -8.74 -5.82 11.47
C LEU A 159 -8.89 -5.16 12.86
N GLY A 160 -9.69 -4.10 12.97
CA GLY A 160 -10.00 -3.42 14.22
C GLY A 160 -10.78 -2.12 13.96
N PRO A 161 -11.19 -1.40 15.03
CA PRO A 161 -11.81 -0.10 14.87
C PRO A 161 -10.79 0.90 14.31
N ILE A 162 -10.89 1.21 13.01
CA ILE A 162 -10.12 2.27 12.38
C ILE A 162 -11.01 3.53 12.32
N PRO A 163 -10.72 4.55 13.15
CA PRO A 163 -11.38 5.85 13.08
C PRO A 163 -11.50 6.38 11.65
N PRO A 164 -12.68 6.90 11.23
CA PRO A 164 -12.87 7.40 9.87
C PRO A 164 -11.93 8.53 9.46
N ASN A 165 -11.42 9.30 10.43
CA ASN A 165 -10.47 10.40 10.22
C ASN A 165 -9.01 9.94 10.10
N THR A 166 -8.72 8.63 10.06
CA THR A 166 -7.34 8.13 10.04
C THR A 166 -6.58 8.58 8.80
N VAL A 167 -5.43 9.21 9.00
CA VAL A 167 -4.51 9.67 7.93
C VAL A 167 -3.14 9.00 8.02
N LEU A 168 -2.79 8.41 9.15
CA LEU A 168 -1.58 7.63 9.33
C LEU A 168 -1.94 6.33 10.03
N PHE A 169 -1.64 5.21 9.39
CA PHE A 169 -1.97 3.88 9.90
C PHE A 169 -0.80 2.93 9.73
N GLN A 170 -0.58 2.14 10.76
CA GLN A 170 0.39 1.06 10.71
C GLN A 170 -0.19 -0.17 11.40
N THR A 171 0.13 -1.33 10.86
CA THR A 171 -0.25 -2.60 11.48
C THR A 171 0.82 -3.66 11.22
N SER A 172 0.86 -4.67 12.08
CA SER A 172 1.72 -5.83 11.94
C SER A 172 0.85 -7.08 12.02
N GLN A 173 0.94 -7.95 11.02
CA GLN A 173 0.10 -9.13 10.87
C GLN A 173 0.97 -10.37 10.80
N ASN A 174 0.58 -11.42 11.52
CA ASN A 174 1.19 -12.72 11.35
C ASN A 174 0.57 -13.41 10.11
N PRO A 175 1.38 -14.03 9.25
CA PRO A 175 0.92 -14.60 7.97
C PRO A 175 -0.06 -15.76 8.10
N VAL A 176 -0.30 -16.32 9.29
CA VAL A 176 -1.31 -17.37 9.49
C VAL A 176 -2.65 -16.97 8.89
N LEU A 177 -3.06 -15.69 8.96
CA LEU A 177 -4.22 -15.05 8.28
C LEU A 177 -5.50 -15.90 8.16
N ASN A 178 -5.67 -16.90 9.03
CA ASN A 178 -6.67 -17.96 8.99
C ASN A 178 -6.68 -18.86 7.73
N ASP A 179 -5.58 -18.94 6.96
CA ASP A 179 -5.48 -19.86 5.82
C ASP A 179 -4.78 -21.18 6.23
N PRO A 180 -5.48 -22.34 6.19
CA PRO A 180 -4.87 -23.63 6.51
C PRO A 180 -3.81 -24.09 5.51
N ALA A 181 -3.68 -23.44 4.35
CA ALA A 181 -2.63 -23.72 3.37
C ALA A 181 -1.30 -23.02 3.72
N PHE A 182 -1.31 -22.05 4.63
CA PHE A 182 -0.08 -21.42 5.13
C PHE A 182 0.62 -22.39 6.09
N ASP A 183 1.85 -22.77 5.75
CA ASP A 183 2.69 -23.62 6.59
C ASP A 183 3.95 -22.83 6.99
N PRO A 184 4.08 -22.41 8.27
CA PRO A 184 5.26 -21.70 8.76
C PRO A 184 6.52 -22.56 8.79
N ASP A 185 6.40 -23.90 8.75
CA ASP A 185 7.50 -24.86 8.88
C ASP A 185 7.97 -25.41 7.51
N ALA A 186 7.30 -25.04 6.42
CA ALA A 186 7.64 -25.47 5.07
C ALA A 186 8.50 -24.45 4.30
N ASP A 187 9.42 -24.97 3.49
CA ASP A 187 10.10 -24.18 2.46
C ASP A 187 9.09 -23.74 1.42
N ALA A 188 8.88 -22.43 1.30
CA ALA A 188 7.89 -21.85 0.41
C ALA A 188 8.25 -20.43 0.01
N VAL A 189 7.62 -19.94 -1.06
CA VAL A 189 7.65 -18.52 -1.41
C VAL A 189 6.23 -17.99 -1.30
N TYR A 190 6.03 -17.06 -0.37
CA TYR A 190 4.78 -16.35 -0.17
C TYR A 190 4.89 -14.98 -0.81
N ARG A 191 3.84 -14.53 -1.49
CA ARG A 191 3.84 -13.25 -2.20
C ARG A 191 2.76 -12.34 -1.65
N PHE A 192 3.15 -11.11 -1.36
CA PHE A 192 2.29 -10.11 -0.73
C PHE A 192 2.17 -8.88 -1.61
N GLU A 193 0.94 -8.46 -1.89
CA GLU A 193 0.63 -7.20 -2.55
C GLU A 193 -0.24 -6.34 -1.64
N LEU A 194 0.28 -5.18 -1.23
CA LEU A 194 -0.49 -4.16 -0.55
C LEU A 194 -1.11 -3.23 -1.60
N ARG A 195 -2.42 -3.01 -1.52
CA ARG A 195 -3.15 -2.11 -2.43
C ARG A 195 -3.89 -1.05 -1.65
N LEU A 196 -3.92 0.16 -2.22
CA LEU A 196 -4.71 1.27 -1.74
C LEU A 196 -5.48 1.85 -2.94
N LYS A 197 -6.80 1.71 -2.92
CA LYS A 197 -7.69 2.06 -4.04
C LYS A 197 -8.67 3.16 -3.60
N PRO A 198 -8.71 4.31 -4.28
CA PRO A 198 -9.71 5.35 -4.02
C PRO A 198 -11.15 4.84 -4.17
N ARG A 199 -12.03 5.21 -3.22
CA ARG A 199 -13.48 4.97 -3.26
C ARG A 199 -14.27 6.21 -3.67
N SER A 200 -13.94 7.32 -3.03
CA SER A 200 -14.73 8.57 -3.06
C SER A 200 -14.24 9.57 -4.11
N PHE A 201 -13.10 9.31 -4.75
CA PHE A 201 -12.51 10.20 -5.74
C PHE A 201 -11.86 9.44 -6.90
N ALA A 202 -11.67 10.13 -8.03
CA ALA A 202 -10.96 9.58 -9.18
C ALA A 202 -9.45 9.66 -8.95
N GLY A 203 -8.82 8.51 -8.70
CA GLY A 203 -7.37 8.39 -8.57
C GLY A 203 -6.88 7.00 -8.94
N PRO A 204 -5.58 6.84 -9.25
CA PRO A 204 -5.01 5.53 -9.54
C PRO A 204 -5.01 4.64 -8.29
N THR A 205 -5.12 3.33 -8.49
CA THR A 205 -4.82 2.37 -7.41
C THR A 205 -3.32 2.33 -7.18
N MET A 206 -2.89 2.61 -5.95
CA MET A 206 -1.51 2.39 -5.53
C MET A 206 -1.31 0.92 -5.16
N LYS A 207 -0.14 0.39 -5.48
CA LYS A 207 0.26 -0.96 -5.08
C LYS A 207 1.75 -1.07 -4.82
N THR A 208 2.11 -1.91 -3.86
CA THR A 208 3.50 -2.33 -3.60
C THR A 208 3.53 -3.82 -3.32
N ARG A 209 4.64 -4.49 -3.62
CA ARG A 209 4.73 -5.94 -3.53
C ARG A 209 6.07 -6.41 -2.98
N MET A 210 6.01 -7.47 -2.19
CA MET A 210 7.17 -8.23 -1.75
C MET A 210 6.92 -9.73 -1.88
N ASP A 211 7.99 -10.50 -1.93
CA ASP A 211 7.97 -11.94 -1.74
C ASP A 211 8.72 -12.27 -0.43
N VAL A 212 8.29 -13.31 0.28
CA VAL A 212 8.96 -13.88 1.45
C VAL A 212 9.32 -15.32 1.13
N GLN A 213 10.61 -15.60 1.04
CA GLN A 213 11.14 -16.95 0.89
C GLN A 213 11.41 -17.53 2.28
N VAL A 214 10.63 -18.53 2.66
CA VAL A 214 10.86 -19.32 3.87
C VAL A 214 11.84 -20.43 3.55
N VAL A 215 12.87 -20.55 4.39
CA VAL A 215 13.91 -21.57 4.28
C VAL A 215 14.09 -22.27 5.62
N ARG A 216 14.27 -23.59 5.59
CA ARG A 216 14.67 -24.36 6.77
C ARG A 216 16.03 -23.90 7.27
N SER A 217 16.07 -23.59 8.57
CA SER A 217 17.30 -23.26 9.31
C SER A 217 18.10 -24.50 9.68
#